data_AF-A0A5M6ISK3-F1
#
_entry.id   AF-A0A5M6ISK3-F1
#
_cell.length_a   1.000
_cell.length_b   1.000
_cell.length_c   1.000
_cell.angle_alpha   90.00
_cell.angle_beta   90.00
_cell.angle_gamma   90.00
#
_symmetry.space_group_name_H-M   'P 1'
#
loop_
_entity.id
_entity.type
_entity.pdbx_description
1 polymer ?
#
loop_
_entity_poly.entity_id
_entity_poly.type
_entity_poly.pdbx_seq_one_letter_code
_entity_poly.pdbx_strand_id
1 'polypeptide(L)'
;MLFVTNALRTNWKRMASVFVSPFIAWSFFSLFGTIGITTDLIRLEVSKYFYDSEVAQMPATNTGIRLKIWDWGGIGGAGVPNDFYYLVYDDSDQIALPLASRSADWMVQAEEAAQNTGFYSVIHPESFTRDTQAYLKNISVTKLDGHFFLVIQTL
;
A
#
# COMPACT_ATOMS: atom_id res chain seq x y z
N MET A 1 18.07 43.12 -29.96
CA MET A 1 18.08 41.91 -30.82
C MET A 1 19.33 41.04 -30.54
N LEU A 2 19.60 40.74 -29.26
CA LEU A 2 20.80 39.96 -28.83
C LEU A 2 20.45 38.75 -27.93
N PHE A 3 19.21 38.66 -27.43
CA PHE A 3 18.74 37.51 -26.66
C PHE A 3 18.39 36.31 -27.55
N VAL A 4 17.97 36.53 -28.80
CA VAL A 4 17.58 35.46 -29.74
C VAL A 4 18.80 34.74 -30.33
N THR A 5 19.88 35.47 -30.59
CA THR A 5 21.09 34.91 -31.23
C THR A 5 21.96 34.12 -30.26
N ASN A 6 21.96 34.45 -28.95
CA ASN A 6 22.70 33.68 -27.94
C ASN A 6 21.95 32.41 -27.49
N ALA A 7 20.61 32.40 -27.58
CA ALA A 7 19.80 31.19 -27.36
C ALA A 7 20.01 30.12 -28.45
N LEU A 8 20.29 30.55 -29.69
CA LEU A 8 20.52 29.64 -30.82
C LEU A 8 21.91 28.98 -30.81
N ARG A 9 22.89 29.55 -30.10
CA ARG A 9 24.27 29.03 -30.09
C ARG A 9 24.67 28.29 -28.82
N THR A 10 23.87 28.38 -27.76
CA THR A 10 24.16 27.72 -26.48
C THR A 10 23.16 26.61 -26.20
N ASN A 11 23.58 25.38 -26.49
CA ASN A 11 23.05 24.14 -25.93
C ASN A 11 21.60 23.75 -26.29
N TRP A 12 21.26 23.73 -27.57
CA TRP A 12 20.03 23.07 -28.08
C TRP A 12 19.90 21.64 -27.56
N LYS A 13 21.04 20.95 -27.34
CA LYS A 13 21.10 19.64 -26.65
C LYS A 13 20.60 19.69 -25.20
N ARG A 14 20.87 20.76 -24.45
CA ARG A 14 20.34 20.94 -23.08
C ARG A 14 18.86 21.29 -23.10
N MET A 15 18.41 22.12 -24.02
CA MET A 15 16.97 22.41 -24.17
C MET A 15 16.20 21.15 -24.58
N ALA A 16 16.71 20.38 -25.55
CA ALA A 16 16.14 19.10 -25.94
C ALA A 16 16.13 18.12 -24.76
N SER A 17 17.19 18.05 -23.95
CA SER A 17 17.24 17.22 -22.74
C SER A 17 16.15 17.61 -21.74
N VAL A 18 15.95 18.91 -21.47
CA VAL A 18 14.90 19.39 -20.54
C VAL A 18 13.50 18.98 -20.98
N PHE A 19 13.23 18.93 -22.29
CA PHE A 19 11.94 18.47 -22.80
C PHE A 19 11.84 16.96 -22.90
N VAL A 20 12.87 16.27 -23.37
CA VAL A 20 12.86 14.82 -23.65
C VAL A 20 12.95 14.00 -22.36
N SER A 21 13.70 14.45 -21.35
CA SER A 21 13.87 13.71 -20.10
C SER A 21 12.54 13.42 -19.36
N PRO A 22 11.60 14.38 -19.21
CA PRO A 22 10.27 14.10 -18.67
C PRO A 22 9.49 13.03 -19.45
N PHE A 23 9.56 13.04 -20.78
CA PHE A 23 8.87 12.03 -21.60
C PHE A 23 9.49 10.64 -21.43
N ILE A 24 10.83 10.56 -21.39
CA ILE A 24 11.54 9.31 -21.12
C ILE A 24 11.17 8.78 -19.74
N ALA A 25 11.24 9.63 -18.70
CA ALA A 25 10.87 9.27 -17.35
C ALA A 25 9.43 8.77 -17.26
N TRP A 26 8.48 9.50 -17.83
CA TRP A 26 7.08 9.09 -17.87
C TRP A 26 6.90 7.75 -18.63
N SER A 27 7.62 7.54 -19.73
CA SER A 27 7.57 6.27 -20.48
C SER A 27 8.01 5.10 -19.61
N PHE A 28 9.08 5.25 -18.82
CA PHE A 28 9.51 4.23 -17.86
C PHE A 28 8.46 3.99 -16.77
N PHE A 29 7.93 5.04 -16.14
CA PHE A 29 6.88 4.89 -15.13
C PHE A 29 5.63 4.17 -15.67
N SER A 30 5.21 4.52 -16.89
CA SER A 30 4.06 3.88 -17.54
C SER A 30 4.34 2.41 -17.82
N LEU A 31 5.52 2.10 -18.36
CA LEU A 31 5.91 0.73 -18.66
C LEU A 31 5.97 -0.13 -17.40
N PHE A 32 6.62 0.36 -16.33
CA PHE A 32 6.69 -0.35 -15.05
C PHE A 32 5.29 -0.59 -14.45
N GLY A 33 4.40 0.40 -14.54
CA GLY A 33 3.01 0.24 -14.13
C GLY A 33 2.28 -0.86 -14.92
N THR A 34 2.47 -0.96 -16.24
CA THR A 34 1.80 -1.99 -17.06
C THR A 34 2.24 -3.41 -16.76
N ILE A 35 3.47 -3.60 -16.27
CA ILE A 35 3.98 -4.92 -15.86
C ILE A 35 3.79 -5.20 -14.36
N GLY A 36 2.97 -4.39 -13.67
CA GLY A 36 2.61 -4.59 -12.27
C GLY A 36 3.69 -4.16 -11.26
N ILE A 37 4.75 -3.48 -11.69
CA ILE A 37 5.76 -2.94 -10.79
C ILE A 37 5.24 -1.62 -10.23
N THR A 38 4.68 -1.70 -9.02
CA THR A 38 4.20 -0.55 -8.25
C THR A 38 5.25 -0.10 -7.23
N THR A 39 5.15 1.15 -6.77
CA THR A 39 6.01 1.65 -5.69
C THR A 39 5.85 0.83 -4.41
N ASP A 40 4.64 0.33 -4.14
CA ASP A 40 4.36 -0.54 -2.98
C ASP A 40 5.05 -1.89 -3.09
N LEU A 41 5.07 -2.49 -4.29
CA LEU A 41 5.80 -3.73 -4.54
C LEU A 41 7.31 -3.53 -4.39
N ILE A 42 7.86 -2.42 -4.90
CA ILE A 42 9.27 -2.09 -4.73
C ILE A 42 9.60 -1.90 -3.23
N ARG A 43 8.75 -1.17 -2.51
CA ARG A 43 8.91 -0.97 -1.06
C ARG A 43 8.90 -2.30 -0.31
N LEU A 44 7.96 -3.20 -0.63
CA LEU A 44 7.91 -4.54 -0.09
C LEU A 44 9.22 -5.27 -0.37
N GLU A 45 9.63 -5.37 -1.64
CA GLU A 45 10.78 -6.18 -2.04
C GLU A 45 12.09 -5.71 -1.37
N VAL A 46 12.28 -4.39 -1.23
CA VAL A 46 13.46 -3.82 -0.54
C VAL A 46 13.49 -4.20 0.95
N SER A 47 12.34 -4.34 1.59
CA SER A 47 12.22 -4.61 3.03
C SER A 47 11.72 -6.02 3.36
N LYS A 48 11.53 -6.87 2.35
CA LYS A 48 10.89 -8.18 2.46
C LYS A 48 11.62 -9.11 3.42
N TYR A 49 12.95 -9.09 3.38
CA TYR A 49 13.78 -9.85 4.31
C TYR A 49 13.42 -9.56 5.79
N PHE A 50 13.16 -8.30 6.13
CA PHE A 50 12.75 -7.92 7.48
C PHE A 50 11.38 -8.54 7.82
N TYR A 51 10.39 -8.41 6.94
CA TYR A 51 9.06 -8.97 7.19
C TYR A 51 9.06 -10.50 7.27
N ASP A 52 9.76 -11.16 6.35
CA ASP A 52 9.92 -12.62 6.36
C ASP A 52 10.59 -13.09 7.66
N SER A 53 11.60 -12.36 8.14
CA SER A 53 12.26 -12.69 9.40
C SER A 53 11.33 -12.57 10.61
N GLU A 54 10.42 -11.61 10.60
CA GLU A 54 9.43 -11.43 11.65
C GLU A 54 8.33 -12.49 11.59
N VAL A 55 7.87 -12.84 10.39
CA VAL A 55 6.90 -13.93 10.16
C VAL A 55 7.47 -15.27 10.61
N ALA A 56 8.75 -15.53 10.32
CA ALA A 56 9.43 -16.77 10.72
C ALA A 56 9.53 -16.94 12.24
N GLN A 57 9.52 -15.83 12.99
CA GLN A 57 9.57 -15.81 14.46
C GLN A 57 8.19 -15.92 15.11
N MET A 58 7.11 -15.86 14.33
CA MET A 58 5.77 -15.96 14.89
C MET A 58 5.54 -17.35 15.50
N PRO A 59 4.94 -17.42 16.70
CA PRO A 59 4.56 -18.70 17.28
C PRO A 59 3.56 -19.41 16.36
N ALA A 60 3.59 -20.75 16.38
CA ALA A 60 2.51 -21.51 15.78
C ALA A 60 1.22 -21.19 16.53
N THR A 61 0.21 -20.68 15.81
CA THR A 61 -1.11 -20.43 16.39
C THR A 61 -1.86 -21.75 16.50
N ASN A 62 -2.79 -21.87 17.45
CA ASN A 62 -3.59 -23.09 17.63
C ASN A 62 -4.44 -23.42 16.38
N THR A 63 -4.76 -22.41 15.58
CA THR A 63 -5.53 -22.52 14.33
C THR A 63 -4.64 -22.79 13.11
N GLY A 64 -3.32 -22.63 13.26
CA GLY A 64 -2.35 -22.73 12.17
C GLY A 64 -2.28 -21.51 11.25
N ILE A 65 -3.14 -20.51 11.44
CA ILE A 65 -3.17 -19.26 10.66
C ILE A 65 -2.12 -18.29 11.21
N ARG A 66 -1.20 -17.83 10.37
CA ARG A 66 -0.24 -16.77 10.69
C ARG A 66 -0.70 -15.47 10.07
N LEU A 67 -1.07 -14.54 10.95
CA LEU A 67 -1.50 -13.20 10.57
C LEU A 67 -0.66 -12.14 11.28
N LYS A 68 -0.11 -11.21 10.53
CA LYS A 68 0.64 -10.07 11.09
C LYS A 68 0.32 -8.80 10.33
N ILE A 69 0.18 -7.71 11.07
CA ILE A 69 -0.16 -6.39 10.55
C ILE A 69 0.96 -5.42 10.93
N TRP A 70 1.45 -4.67 9.95
CA TRP A 70 2.40 -3.58 10.15
C TRP A 70 1.76 -2.26 9.76
N ASP A 71 2.00 -1.24 10.59
CA ASP A 71 1.80 0.14 10.19
C ASP A 71 2.80 0.49 9.08
N TRP A 72 2.27 0.77 7.88
CA TRP A 72 3.04 1.14 6.71
C TRP A 72 3.01 2.65 6.44
N GLY A 73 2.50 3.42 7.40
CA GLY A 73 2.41 4.87 7.38
C GLY A 73 1.05 5.37 6.91
N GLY A 74 0.98 6.66 6.67
CA GLY A 74 -0.22 7.31 6.16
C GLY A 74 0.12 8.63 5.49
N ILE A 75 -0.77 9.09 4.62
CA ILE A 75 -0.76 10.45 4.07
C ILE A 75 -2.05 11.15 4.46
N GLY A 76 -1.99 12.48 4.62
CA GLY A 76 -3.16 13.28 4.95
C GLY A 76 -2.83 14.46 5.86
N GLY A 77 -3.85 15.26 6.18
CA GLY A 77 -3.69 16.49 6.96
C GLY A 77 -4.99 17.28 7.07
N ALA A 78 -4.92 18.47 7.69
CA ALA A 78 -6.10 19.31 7.85
C ALA A 78 -6.74 19.67 6.50
N GLY A 79 -7.94 19.15 6.24
CA GLY A 79 -8.72 19.41 5.02
C GLY A 79 -8.49 18.45 3.85
N VAL A 80 -7.72 17.37 4.02
CA VAL A 80 -7.49 16.32 3.01
C VAL A 80 -7.84 14.95 3.60
N PRO A 81 -8.44 14.02 2.82
CA PRO A 81 -8.64 12.65 3.30
C PRO A 81 -7.35 12.02 3.81
N ASN A 82 -7.45 11.23 4.88
CA ASN A 82 -6.31 10.52 5.42
C ASN A 82 -6.29 9.09 4.87
N ASP A 83 -5.24 8.73 4.14
CA ASP A 83 -5.01 7.35 3.72
C ASP A 83 -4.03 6.69 4.70
N PHE A 84 -4.48 5.61 5.35
CA PHE A 84 -3.66 4.77 6.21
C PHE A 84 -3.29 3.50 5.45
N TYR A 85 -1.99 3.19 5.42
CA TYR A 85 -1.44 2.03 4.74
C TYR A 85 -1.05 0.98 5.77
N TYR A 86 -1.55 -0.23 5.59
CA TYR A 86 -1.18 -1.38 6.39
C TYR A 86 -0.61 -2.46 5.48
N LEU A 87 0.55 -2.99 5.84
CA LEU A 87 1.03 -4.24 5.27
C LEU A 87 0.47 -5.38 6.13
N VAL A 88 -0.11 -6.37 5.46
CA VAL A 88 -0.69 -7.54 6.12
C VAL A 88 -0.04 -8.78 5.54
N TYR A 89 0.52 -9.62 6.38
CA TYR A 89 0.87 -10.99 6.03
C TYR A 89 -0.26 -11.89 6.51
N ASP A 90 -0.91 -12.62 5.60
CA ASP A 90 -1.98 -13.56 5.87
C ASP A 90 -1.76 -14.84 5.09
N ASP A 91 -1.22 -15.87 5.75
CA ASP A 91 -0.93 -17.17 5.10
C ASP A 91 -2.18 -17.90 4.60
N SER A 92 -3.37 -17.53 5.09
CA SER A 92 -4.64 -18.10 4.70
C SER A 92 -5.32 -17.37 3.54
N ASP A 93 -4.77 -16.21 3.12
CA ASP A 93 -5.32 -15.32 2.10
C ASP A 93 -6.76 -14.82 2.38
N GLN A 94 -7.28 -14.98 3.60
CA GLN A 94 -8.67 -14.62 3.94
C GLN A 94 -8.91 -13.11 4.01
N ILE A 95 -7.88 -12.29 4.17
CA ILE A 95 -7.97 -10.82 4.08
C ILE A 95 -8.51 -10.37 2.72
N ALA A 96 -8.21 -11.13 1.65
CA ALA A 96 -8.70 -10.86 0.30
C ALA A 96 -10.16 -11.28 0.08
N LEU A 97 -10.74 -12.06 1.00
CA LEU A 97 -12.13 -12.48 0.93
C LEU A 97 -13.06 -11.37 1.45
N PRO A 98 -14.32 -11.32 0.96
CA PRO A 98 -15.37 -10.52 1.59
C PRO A 98 -15.49 -10.84 3.08
N LEU A 99 -15.79 -9.83 3.91
CA LEU A 99 -15.84 -9.97 5.37
C LEU A 99 -16.70 -11.15 5.84
N ALA A 100 -17.87 -11.36 5.20
CA ALA A 100 -18.80 -12.44 5.53
C ALA A 100 -18.28 -13.85 5.21
N SER A 101 -17.20 -13.96 4.42
CA SER A 101 -16.58 -15.23 4.01
C SER A 101 -15.33 -15.56 4.83
N ARG A 102 -14.92 -14.69 5.75
CA ARG A 102 -13.76 -14.93 6.62
C ARG A 102 -14.17 -15.85 7.77
N SER A 103 -13.32 -16.82 8.09
CA SER A 103 -13.55 -17.77 9.18
C SER A 103 -13.50 -17.09 10.54
N ALA A 104 -14.22 -17.65 11.52
CA ALA A 104 -14.19 -17.17 12.90
C ALA A 104 -12.77 -17.23 13.49
N ASP A 105 -12.02 -18.28 13.17
CA ASP A 105 -10.62 -18.45 13.60
C ASP A 105 -9.72 -17.33 13.05
N TRP A 106 -9.91 -16.96 11.79
CA TRP A 106 -9.20 -15.82 11.20
C TRP A 106 -9.58 -14.51 11.88
N MET A 107 -10.87 -14.29 12.16
CA MET A 107 -11.33 -13.07 12.84
C MET A 107 -10.69 -12.91 14.22
N VAL A 108 -10.59 -13.98 15.01
CA VAL A 108 -9.90 -13.95 16.31
C VAL A 108 -8.43 -13.59 16.16
N GLN A 109 -7.74 -14.19 15.18
CA GLN A 109 -6.34 -13.87 14.91
C GLN A 109 -6.17 -12.43 14.41
N ALA A 110 -7.11 -11.92 13.61
CA ALA A 110 -7.11 -10.55 13.12
C ALA A 110 -7.36 -9.53 14.21
N GLU A 111 -8.25 -9.83 15.15
CA GLU A 111 -8.46 -9.03 16.36
C GLU A 111 -7.20 -8.96 17.22
N GLU A 112 -6.53 -10.10 17.44
CA GLU A 112 -5.27 -10.17 18.19
C GLU A 112 -4.14 -9.40 17.49
N ALA A 113 -3.96 -9.61 16.19
CA ALA A 113 -2.94 -8.94 15.40
C ALA A 113 -3.20 -7.44 15.24
N ALA A 114 -4.46 -7.00 15.27
CA ALA A 114 -4.83 -5.59 15.17
C ALA A 114 -4.65 -4.83 16.49
N GLN A 115 -4.37 -5.51 17.62
CA GLN A 115 -4.16 -4.85 18.90
C GLN A 115 -3.04 -3.80 18.80
N ASN A 116 -3.32 -2.58 19.26
CA ASN A 116 -2.43 -1.43 19.18
C ASN A 116 -2.17 -0.88 17.76
N THR A 117 -3.01 -1.24 16.79
CA THR A 117 -2.99 -0.66 15.43
C THR A 117 -4.32 0.02 15.12
N GLY A 118 -4.35 0.92 14.13
CA GLY A 118 -5.61 1.48 13.59
C GLY A 118 -6.47 0.48 12.81
N PHE A 119 -5.96 -0.74 12.59
CA PHE A 119 -6.55 -1.77 11.73
C PHE A 119 -7.88 -2.34 12.26
N TYR A 120 -8.25 -2.07 13.51
CA TYR A 120 -9.53 -2.51 14.09
C TYR A 120 -10.75 -2.11 13.22
N SER A 121 -10.68 -0.95 12.61
CA SER A 121 -11.74 -0.44 11.73
C SER A 121 -11.86 -1.17 10.38
N VAL A 122 -10.81 -1.90 9.96
CA VAL A 122 -10.81 -2.76 8.77
C VAL A 122 -11.52 -4.08 9.03
N ILE A 123 -11.41 -4.60 10.26
CA ILE A 123 -12.00 -5.88 10.67
C ILE A 123 -13.43 -5.73 11.22
N HIS A 124 -13.77 -4.57 11.79
CA HIS A 124 -15.12 -4.27 12.31
C HIS A 124 -15.72 -2.98 11.75
N PRO A 125 -15.97 -2.88 10.43
CA PRO A 125 -16.61 -1.70 9.86
C PRO A 125 -18.01 -1.44 10.44
N GLU A 126 -18.71 -2.48 10.90
CA GLU A 126 -20.05 -2.41 11.49
C GLU A 126 -20.10 -1.72 12.86
N SER A 127 -18.98 -1.71 13.60
CA SER A 127 -18.90 -1.13 14.94
C SER A 127 -18.96 0.41 14.94
N PHE A 128 -18.95 1.03 13.76
CA PHE A 128 -18.96 2.47 13.59
C PHE A 128 -20.34 2.98 13.16
N THR A 129 -20.66 4.23 13.53
CA THR A 129 -21.96 4.85 13.21
C THR A 129 -22.20 4.91 11.70
N ARG A 130 -23.47 5.05 11.28
CA ARG A 130 -23.85 5.11 9.86
C ARG A 130 -23.12 6.22 9.08
N ASP A 131 -22.86 7.34 9.74
CA ASP A 131 -22.12 8.47 9.14
C ASP A 131 -20.63 8.14 9.01
N THR A 132 -20.05 7.44 9.97
CA THR A 132 -18.66 6.96 9.93
C THR A 132 -18.45 5.79 8.96
N GLN A 133 -19.44 4.93 8.79
CA GLN A 133 -19.41 3.84 7.79
C GLN A 133 -19.29 4.34 6.36
N ALA A 134 -19.80 5.54 6.06
CA ALA A 134 -19.64 6.14 4.73
C ALA A 134 -18.16 6.44 4.41
N TYR A 135 -17.35 6.78 5.43
CA TYR A 135 -15.91 6.99 5.30
C TYR A 135 -15.15 5.65 5.26
N LEU A 136 -15.58 4.66 6.06
CA LEU A 136 -14.98 3.31 6.06
C LEU A 136 -15.26 2.48 4.80
N LYS A 137 -16.07 2.98 3.86
CA LYS A 137 -16.35 2.29 2.58
C LYS A 137 -15.16 2.24 1.63
N ASN A 138 -14.11 3.02 1.89
CA ASN A 138 -12.92 3.06 1.05
C ASN A 138 -11.79 2.23 1.67
N ILE A 139 -12.06 0.95 1.91
CA ILE A 139 -11.02 -0.03 2.20
C ILE A 139 -10.67 -0.74 0.89
N SER A 140 -9.41 -0.67 0.48
CA SER A 140 -8.89 -1.45 -0.63
C SER A 140 -7.90 -2.48 -0.12
N VAL A 141 -7.97 -3.70 -0.66
CA VAL A 141 -7.04 -4.78 -0.37
C VAL A 141 -6.39 -5.19 -1.69
N THR A 142 -5.07 -5.06 -1.76
CA THR A 142 -4.29 -5.38 -2.97
C THR A 142 -3.23 -6.42 -2.60
N LYS A 143 -3.20 -7.54 -3.33
CA LYS A 143 -2.15 -8.55 -3.19
C LYS A 143 -0.85 -8.00 -3.78
N LEU A 144 0.22 -7.95 -2.99
CA LEU A 144 1.53 -7.48 -3.44
C LEU A 144 2.38 -8.65 -3.93
N ASP A 145 2.67 -9.60 -3.05
CA ASP A 145 3.45 -10.81 -3.37
C ASP A 145 3.22 -11.90 -2.32
N GLY A 146 3.22 -13.17 -2.73
CA GLY A 146 3.04 -14.31 -1.83
C GLY A 146 1.78 -14.19 -0.97
N HIS A 147 1.95 -14.03 0.34
CA HIS A 147 0.89 -13.82 1.34
C HIS A 147 0.85 -12.40 1.90
N PHE A 148 1.55 -11.46 1.24
CA PHE A 148 1.56 -10.05 1.59
C PHE A 148 0.50 -9.26 0.83
N PHE A 149 -0.29 -8.51 1.59
CA PHE A 149 -1.36 -7.66 1.12
C PHE A 149 -1.15 -6.23 1.60
N LEU A 150 -1.40 -5.28 0.72
CA LEU A 150 -1.55 -3.88 1.07
C LEU A 150 -3.02 -3.60 1.35
N VAL A 151 -3.29 -3.08 2.54
CA VAL A 151 -4.61 -2.56 2.90
C VAL A 151 -4.52 -1.05 3.01
N ILE A 152 -5.36 -0.35 2.26
CA ILE A 152 -5.48 1.11 2.32
C ILE A 152 -6.84 1.44 2.89
N GLN A 153 -6.85 2.26 3.93
CA GLN A 153 -8.05 2.81 4.52
C GLN A 153 -8.07 4.32 4.33
N THR A 154 -9.05 4.84 3.60
CA THR A 154 -9.26 6.28 3.42
C THR A 154 -10.32 6.78 4.41
N LEU A 155 -9.98 7.79 5.23
CA LEU A 155 -10.87 8.49 6.17
C LEU A 155 -11.17 9.92 5.73
#